data_AF-A0A067DWT3-F1
#
_entry.id   AF-A0A067DWT3-F1
#
_cell.length_a   1.000
_cell.length_b   1.000
_cell.length_c   1.000
_cell.angle_alpha   90.00
_cell.angle_beta   90.00
_cell.angle_gamma   90.00
#
_symmetry.space_group_name_H-M   'P 1'
#
loop_
_entity.id
_entity.type
_entity.pdbx_description
1 polymer ?
#
loop_
_entity_poly.entity_id
_entity_poly.type
_entity_poly.pdbx_seq_one_letter_code
_entity_poly.pdbx_strand_id
1 'polypeptide(L)'
;ERLAREGVLDSAGAQKRVRITKDGNYSGPNAFKICFPAGFRPNTSYLEQLERWQRMEFPSPYLNARRFELADPKARKRVVAVLHELLSLTMEKRMTSAQLDAFHSEYMLPHKLLLCLIKHHGIFYITNKGARSTVLLKEAYDGSNLIDKCPLLLYNDKFVALSGRREINSCNGKSLS
;
A
#
# COMPACT_ATOMS: atom_id res chain seq x y z
N GLU A 1 -11.81 -26.71 -53.27
CA GLU A 1 -10.51 -26.02 -53.39
C GLU A 1 -10.47 -24.88 -52.38
N ARG A 2 -9.41 -24.56 -51.64
CA ARG A 2 -8.08 -25.12 -51.34
C ARG A 2 -7.75 -24.57 -49.95
N LEU A 3 -7.24 -25.44 -49.09
CA LEU A 3 -6.50 -25.09 -47.88
C LEU A 3 -5.18 -24.43 -48.30
N ALA A 4 -4.74 -23.40 -47.58
CA ALA A 4 -3.32 -23.06 -47.47
C ALA A 4 -3.04 -22.49 -46.07
N ARG A 5 -2.20 -23.23 -45.34
CA ARG A 5 -1.51 -22.83 -44.11
C ARG A 5 -0.23 -22.09 -44.49
N GLU A 6 0.23 -21.25 -43.56
CA GLU A 6 1.59 -20.74 -43.26
C GLU A 6 1.47 -19.23 -42.95
N GLY A 7 1.85 -18.68 -41.80
CA GLY A 7 2.80 -19.13 -40.79
C GLY A 7 4.01 -18.20 -40.78
N VAL A 8 3.91 -17.01 -40.16
CA VAL A 8 5.08 -16.26 -39.66
C VAL A 8 4.69 -15.56 -38.35
N LEU A 9 5.12 -16.18 -37.24
CA LEU A 9 5.30 -15.53 -35.95
C LEU A 9 6.60 -14.74 -36.01
N ASP A 10 6.54 -13.44 -36.24
CA ASP A 10 7.67 -12.56 -35.94
C ASP A 10 7.59 -12.11 -34.49
N SER A 11 8.03 -13.00 -33.61
CA SER A 11 8.46 -12.67 -32.26
C SER A 11 9.78 -11.91 -32.30
N ALA A 12 9.74 -10.63 -32.69
CA ALA A 12 10.85 -9.72 -32.46
C ALA A 12 10.77 -9.20 -31.02
N GLY A 13 11.43 -9.94 -30.12
CA GLY A 13 11.57 -9.61 -28.72
C GLY A 13 12.33 -8.31 -28.51
N ALA A 14 11.64 -7.17 -28.53
CA ALA A 14 12.05 -6.02 -27.77
C ALA A 14 11.73 -6.31 -26.31
N GLN A 15 12.62 -7.03 -25.61
CA GLN A 15 12.76 -6.82 -24.18
C GLN A 15 13.19 -5.37 -24.02
N LYS A 16 12.21 -4.45 -24.01
CA LYS A 16 12.38 -3.15 -23.38
C LYS A 16 12.79 -3.52 -21.97
N ARG A 17 14.10 -3.45 -21.69
CA ARG A 17 14.60 -3.40 -20.31
C ARG A 17 13.88 -2.21 -19.72
N VAL A 18 12.76 -2.46 -19.08
CA VAL A 18 12.01 -1.42 -18.40
C VAL A 18 12.98 -0.92 -17.37
N ARG A 19 13.34 0.35 -17.52
CA ARG A 19 14.34 1.01 -16.70
C ARG A 19 13.76 1.02 -15.30
N ILE A 20 14.14 0.03 -14.50
CA ILE A 20 13.70 -0.12 -13.12
C ILE A 20 13.99 1.21 -12.42
N THR A 21 12.94 1.94 -12.08
CA THR A 21 13.09 3.24 -11.46
C THR A 21 13.56 3.01 -10.03
N LYS A 22 14.55 3.80 -9.60
CA LYS A 22 15.18 3.61 -8.27
C LYS A 22 14.22 3.89 -7.11
N ASP A 23 13.11 4.58 -7.39
CA ASP A 23 12.03 4.88 -6.45
C ASP A 23 11.01 3.74 -6.32
N GLY A 24 11.10 2.68 -7.14
CA GLY A 24 10.23 1.51 -7.07
C GLY A 24 8.81 1.73 -7.59
N ASN A 25 8.52 2.90 -8.16
CA ASN A 25 7.21 3.20 -8.74
C ASN A 25 7.08 2.62 -10.14
N TYR A 26 5.92 2.03 -10.43
CA TYR A 26 5.61 1.45 -11.73
C TYR A 26 4.44 2.19 -12.36
N SER A 27 4.60 2.67 -13.59
CA SER A 27 3.53 3.32 -14.36
C SER A 27 2.63 2.25 -14.99
N GLY A 28 1.70 1.72 -14.23
CA GLY A 28 0.70 0.76 -14.70
C GLY A 28 -0.67 1.01 -14.09
N PRO A 29 -1.74 0.52 -14.73
CA PRO A 29 -3.08 0.61 -14.16
C PRO A 29 -3.11 -0.12 -12.81
N ASN A 30 -3.60 0.56 -11.77
CA ASN A 30 -3.72 0.05 -10.40
C ASN A 30 -2.38 -0.32 -9.73
N ALA A 31 -1.27 0.30 -10.16
CA ALA A 31 0.00 0.17 -9.45
C ALA A 31 -0.05 0.98 -8.14
N PHE A 32 0.38 0.38 -7.03
CA PHE A 32 0.45 1.08 -5.76
C PHE A 32 1.57 2.11 -5.78
N LYS A 33 1.33 3.31 -5.25
CA LYS A 33 2.39 4.29 -5.02
C LYS A 33 3.33 3.79 -3.93
N ILE A 34 4.62 3.76 -4.24
CA ILE A 34 5.67 3.30 -3.35
C ILE A 34 6.43 4.50 -2.81
N CYS A 35 6.45 4.63 -1.49
CA CYS A 35 7.20 5.63 -0.76
C CYS A 35 8.24 4.91 0.10
N PHE A 36 9.52 4.92 -0.29
CA PHE A 36 10.57 4.35 0.56
C PHE A 36 10.94 5.30 1.70
N PRO A 37 11.29 4.78 2.90
CA PRO A 37 11.81 5.63 3.97
C PRO A 37 13.17 6.21 3.57
N ALA A 38 13.49 7.39 4.12
CA ALA A 38 14.78 8.02 3.90
C ALA A 38 15.94 7.06 4.24
N GLY A 39 16.93 6.98 3.37
CA GLY A 39 18.08 6.08 3.54
C GLY A 39 17.85 4.62 3.14
N PHE A 40 16.62 4.19 2.82
CA PHE A 40 16.39 2.86 2.27
C PHE A 40 17.00 2.75 0.88
N ARG A 41 17.88 1.76 0.70
CA ARG A 41 18.56 1.50 -0.58
C ARG A 41 18.17 0.11 -1.08
N PRO A 42 17.09 0.00 -1.88
CA PRO A 42 16.69 -1.28 -2.43
C PRO A 42 17.75 -1.76 -3.42
N ASN A 43 18.11 -3.05 -3.33
CA ASN A 43 18.96 -3.68 -4.33
C ASN A 43 18.14 -3.99 -5.61
N THR A 44 18.84 -4.31 -6.70
CA THR A 44 18.20 -4.59 -8.00
C THR A 44 17.21 -5.75 -7.92
N SER A 45 17.55 -6.83 -7.22
CA SER A 45 16.68 -8.00 -7.06
C SER A 45 15.35 -7.65 -6.36
N TYR A 46 15.40 -6.80 -5.34
CA TYR A 46 14.20 -6.31 -4.66
C TYR A 46 13.32 -5.51 -5.62
N LEU A 47 13.90 -4.59 -6.39
CA LEU A 47 13.14 -3.77 -7.33
C LEU A 47 12.52 -4.61 -8.46
N GLU A 48 13.23 -5.62 -8.96
CA GLU A 48 12.68 -6.57 -9.94
C GLU A 48 11.50 -7.36 -9.37
N GLN A 49 11.60 -7.83 -8.12
CA GLN A 49 10.50 -8.52 -7.44
C GLN A 49 9.30 -7.60 -7.22
N LEU A 50 9.55 -6.35 -6.83
CA LEU A 50 8.52 -5.34 -6.65
C LEU A 50 7.82 -5.01 -7.97
N GLU A 51 8.57 -4.81 -9.06
CA GLU A 51 8.03 -4.57 -10.40
C GLU A 51 7.18 -5.75 -10.87
N ARG A 52 7.67 -6.99 -10.71
CA ARG A 52 6.89 -8.21 -11.02
C ARG A 52 5.59 -8.24 -10.23
N TRP A 53 5.64 -7.91 -8.93
CA TRP A 53 4.45 -7.86 -8.08
C TRP A 53 3.47 -6.75 -8.50
N GLN A 54 3.96 -5.55 -8.84
CA GLN A 54 3.14 -4.44 -9.35
C GLN A 54 2.45 -4.81 -10.67
N ARG A 55 3.13 -5.55 -11.55
CA ARG A 55 2.59 -6.01 -12.85
C ARG A 55 1.56 -7.14 -12.76
N MET A 56 1.51 -7.88 -11.65
CA MET A 56 0.49 -8.93 -11.51
C MET A 56 -0.91 -8.34 -11.67
N GLU A 57 -1.86 -9.14 -12.14
CA GLU A 57 -3.27 -8.76 -12.17
C GLU A 57 -3.71 -8.20 -10.81
N PHE A 58 -4.41 -7.06 -10.83
CA PHE A 58 -4.91 -6.40 -9.63
C PHE A 58 -6.33 -6.93 -9.32
N PRO A 59 -6.51 -7.79 -8.31
CA PRO A 59 -7.84 -8.28 -7.97
C PRO A 59 -8.57 -7.19 -7.20
N SER A 60 -9.78 -6.85 -7.64
CA SER A 60 -10.56 -5.78 -7.00
C SER A 60 -10.79 -6.08 -5.50
N PRO A 61 -10.55 -5.09 -4.60
CA PRO A 61 -10.80 -5.20 -3.17
C PRO A 61 -12.23 -5.63 -2.83
N TYR A 62 -13.19 -5.21 -3.66
CA TYR A 62 -14.61 -5.43 -3.45
C TYR A 62 -15.11 -6.80 -3.94
N LEU A 63 -14.26 -7.58 -4.64
CA LEU A 63 -14.61 -8.94 -5.01
C LEU A 63 -14.58 -9.86 -3.79
N ASN A 64 -15.44 -10.88 -3.77
CA ASN A 64 -15.49 -11.87 -2.70
C ASN A 64 -14.14 -12.60 -2.56
N ALA A 65 -13.57 -12.56 -1.35
CA ALA A 65 -12.28 -13.17 -1.02
C ALA A 65 -12.25 -14.69 -1.26
N ARG A 66 -13.40 -15.37 -1.14
CA ARG A 66 -13.51 -16.83 -1.31
C ARG A 66 -13.26 -17.31 -2.75
N ARG A 67 -13.11 -16.39 -3.72
CA ARG A 67 -12.77 -16.71 -5.10
C ARG A 67 -11.28 -17.00 -5.30
N PHE A 68 -10.45 -16.79 -4.28
CA PHE A 68 -9.01 -16.95 -4.37
C PHE A 68 -8.52 -18.03 -3.40
N GLU A 69 -7.65 -18.90 -3.90
CA GLU A 69 -6.91 -19.85 -3.08
C GLU A 69 -5.89 -19.11 -2.20
N LEU A 70 -5.71 -19.52 -0.94
CA LEU A 70 -4.79 -18.83 -0.03
C LEU A 70 -3.32 -18.85 -0.52
N ALA A 71 -2.95 -19.86 -1.30
CA ALA A 71 -1.61 -19.99 -1.88
C ALA A 71 -1.38 -19.07 -3.09
N ASP A 72 -2.44 -18.52 -3.69
CA ASP A 72 -2.35 -17.69 -4.89
C ASP A 72 -1.64 -16.35 -4.59
N PRO A 73 -0.55 -16.00 -5.32
CA PRO A 73 0.02 -14.66 -5.28
C PRO A 73 -1.00 -13.53 -5.45
N LYS A 74 -2.06 -13.72 -6.25
CA LYS A 74 -3.15 -12.76 -6.43
C LYS A 74 -3.93 -12.55 -5.13
N ALA A 75 -4.19 -13.61 -4.35
CA ALA A 75 -4.85 -13.49 -3.05
C ALA A 75 -4.06 -12.55 -2.11
N ARG A 76 -2.73 -12.69 -2.09
CA ARG A 76 -1.84 -11.81 -1.30
C ARG A 76 -1.87 -10.36 -1.80
N LYS A 77 -1.88 -10.14 -3.12
CA LYS A 77 -2.02 -8.79 -3.70
C LYS A 77 -3.39 -8.17 -3.37
N ARG A 78 -4.45 -8.97 -3.38
CA ARG A 78 -5.80 -8.54 -2.97
C ARG A 78 -5.84 -8.11 -1.51
N VAL A 79 -5.19 -8.83 -0.59
CA VAL A 79 -5.12 -8.41 0.82
C VAL A 79 -4.52 -7.01 0.94
N VAL A 80 -3.43 -6.73 0.22
CA VAL A 80 -2.83 -5.38 0.19
C VAL A 80 -3.81 -4.36 -0.38
N ALA A 81 -4.52 -4.71 -1.45
CA ALA A 81 -5.53 -3.85 -2.06
C ALA A 81 -6.70 -3.54 -1.10
N VAL A 82 -7.17 -4.53 -0.33
CA VAL A 82 -8.22 -4.35 0.69
C VAL A 82 -7.74 -3.46 1.83
N LEU A 83 -6.53 -3.69 2.35
CA LEU A 83 -5.97 -2.83 3.41
C LEU A 83 -5.78 -1.39 2.93
N HIS A 84 -5.31 -1.22 1.69
CA HIS A 84 -5.17 0.09 1.07
C HIS A 84 -6.52 0.81 0.97
N GLU A 85 -7.53 0.13 0.44
CA GLU A 85 -8.88 0.65 0.29
C GLU A 85 -9.54 0.98 1.63
N LEU A 86 -9.43 0.07 2.60
CA LEU A 86 -9.99 0.26 3.94
C LEU A 86 -9.40 1.49 4.62
N LEU A 87 -8.07 1.68 4.51
CA LEU A 87 -7.42 2.88 5.05
C LEU A 87 -7.83 4.12 4.25
N SER A 88 -7.91 4.07 2.92
CA SER A 88 -8.29 5.23 2.10
C SER A 88 -9.71 5.72 2.37
N LEU A 89 -10.61 4.87 2.85
CA LEU A 89 -11.96 5.25 3.25
C LEU A 89 -12.01 5.98 4.61
N THR A 90 -10.97 5.88 5.43
CA THR A 90 -10.91 6.60 6.72
C THR A 90 -10.53 8.07 6.52
N MET A 91 -11.10 8.97 7.33
CA MET A 91 -10.78 10.41 7.26
C MET A 91 -9.29 10.69 7.44
N GLU A 92 -8.66 10.01 8.40
CA GLU A 92 -7.24 10.18 8.71
C GLU A 92 -6.33 9.24 7.90
N LYS A 93 -6.86 8.42 6.98
CA LYS A 93 -6.06 7.45 6.19
C LYS A 93 -5.22 6.51 7.07
N ARG A 94 -5.74 6.18 8.25
CA ARG A 94 -5.09 5.36 9.28
C ARG A 94 -6.11 4.61 10.12
N MET A 95 -5.66 3.52 10.73
CA MET A 95 -6.48 2.68 11.61
C MET A 95 -5.62 2.01 12.68
N THR A 96 -6.14 1.87 13.89
CA THR A 96 -5.46 1.13 14.96
C THR A 96 -5.44 -0.37 14.67
N SER A 97 -4.48 -1.11 15.23
CA SER A 97 -4.44 -2.57 15.10
C SER A 97 -5.72 -3.23 15.61
N ALA A 98 -6.33 -2.72 16.68
CA ALA A 98 -7.59 -3.23 17.21
C ALA A 98 -8.77 -3.00 16.25
N GLN A 99 -8.82 -1.85 15.59
CA GLN A 99 -9.83 -1.58 14.57
C GLN A 99 -9.64 -2.46 13.34
N LEU A 100 -8.40 -2.70 12.89
CA LEU A 100 -8.14 -3.64 11.79
C LEU A 100 -8.54 -5.08 12.15
N ASP A 101 -8.28 -5.49 13.38
CA ASP A 101 -8.62 -6.83 13.87
C ASP A 101 -10.13 -7.05 13.93
N ALA A 102 -10.91 -6.00 14.21
CA ALA A 102 -12.37 -6.05 14.17
C ALA A 102 -12.95 -6.35 12.77
N PHE A 103 -12.16 -6.20 11.69
CA PHE A 103 -12.55 -6.56 10.33
C PHE A 103 -11.81 -7.80 9.79
N HIS A 104 -11.09 -8.52 10.65
CA HIS A 104 -10.20 -9.60 10.24
C HIS A 104 -10.97 -10.71 9.52
N SER A 105 -12.12 -11.11 10.08
CA SER A 105 -12.94 -12.20 9.56
C SER A 105 -13.68 -11.81 8.27
N GLU A 106 -14.20 -10.58 8.22
CA GLU A 106 -15.02 -10.03 7.16
C GLU A 106 -14.22 -9.87 5.88
N TYR A 107 -12.98 -9.41 6.00
CA TYR A 107 -12.08 -9.21 4.87
C TYR A 107 -11.15 -10.40 4.60
N MET A 108 -11.25 -11.47 5.39
CA MET A 108 -10.38 -12.65 5.30
C MET A 108 -8.91 -12.25 5.36
N LEU A 109 -8.55 -11.40 6.32
CA LEU A 109 -7.18 -10.95 6.49
C LEU A 109 -6.26 -12.12 6.91
N PRO A 110 -4.97 -12.08 6.57
CA PRO A 110 -4.05 -13.15 6.96
C PRO A 110 -3.85 -13.14 8.48
N HIS A 111 -3.71 -14.33 9.07
CA HIS A 111 -3.39 -14.47 10.50
C HIS A 111 -2.09 -13.72 10.88
N LYS A 112 -1.10 -13.71 9.98
CA LYS A 112 0.13 -12.93 10.11
C LYS A 112 0.01 -11.54 9.47
N LEU A 113 -1.02 -10.76 9.84
CA LEU A 113 -1.28 -9.43 9.27
C LEU A 113 -0.09 -8.47 9.42
N LEU A 114 0.55 -8.46 10.59
CA LEU A 114 1.71 -7.62 10.84
C LEU A 114 2.86 -7.92 9.84
N LEU A 115 3.11 -9.20 9.55
CA LEU A 115 4.12 -9.60 8.57
C LEU A 115 3.76 -9.13 7.16
N CYS A 116 2.48 -9.16 6.80
CA CYS A 116 1.99 -8.59 5.54
C CYS A 116 2.32 -7.09 5.47
N LEU A 117 1.96 -6.32 6.49
CA LEU A 117 2.21 -4.88 6.54
C LEU A 117 3.71 -4.54 6.46
N ILE A 118 4.56 -5.26 7.20
CA ILE A 118 6.02 -5.09 7.17
C ILE A 118 6.58 -5.40 5.78
N LYS A 119 6.12 -6.48 5.14
CA LYS A 119 6.54 -6.83 3.77
C LYS A 119 6.19 -5.74 2.76
N HIS A 120 5.12 -4.98 3.01
CA HIS A 120 4.64 -3.89 2.17
C HIS A 120 4.93 -2.50 2.77
N HIS A 121 6.10 -2.33 3.41
CA HIS A 121 6.55 -1.08 4.05
C HIS A 121 6.70 0.14 3.11
N GLY A 122 6.68 -0.09 1.80
CA GLY A 122 6.63 0.98 0.79
C GLY A 122 5.24 1.63 0.69
N ILE A 123 4.19 0.92 1.11
CA ILE A 123 2.78 1.34 1.02
C ILE A 123 2.26 1.70 2.42
N PHE A 124 2.57 0.87 3.41
CA PHE A 124 2.10 1.05 4.78
C PHE A 124 3.21 1.49 5.71
N TYR A 125 2.87 2.35 6.67
CA TYR A 125 3.70 2.67 7.81
C TYR A 125 3.02 2.21 9.09
N ILE A 126 3.79 1.70 10.04
CA ILE A 126 3.28 1.23 11.33
C ILE A 126 3.96 2.04 12.42
N THR A 127 3.17 2.71 13.24
CA THR A 127 3.64 3.39 14.45
C THR A 127 3.17 2.63 15.68
N ASN A 128 4.03 2.55 16.69
CA ASN A 128 3.74 1.91 17.96
C ASN A 128 3.76 2.95 19.07
N LYS A 129 2.66 3.04 19.84
CA LYS A 129 2.54 3.89 21.03
C LYS A 129 2.14 3.03 22.21
N GLY A 130 3.15 2.65 23.01
CA GLY A 130 2.97 1.65 24.06
C GLY A 130 2.50 0.32 23.46
N ALA A 131 1.42 -0.25 23.98
CA ALA A 131 0.82 -1.48 23.48
C ALA A 131 -0.07 -1.30 22.23
N ARG A 132 -0.29 -0.07 21.75
CA ARG A 132 -1.18 0.21 20.62
C ARG A 132 -0.37 0.47 19.36
N SER A 133 -0.66 -0.27 18.29
CA SER A 133 -0.11 -0.02 16.96
C SER A 133 -1.14 0.69 16.08
N THR A 134 -0.68 1.56 15.20
CA THR A 134 -1.52 2.23 14.19
C THR A 134 -0.87 2.06 12.82
N VAL A 135 -1.68 1.68 11.84
CA VAL A 135 -1.27 1.51 10.45
C VAL A 135 -1.73 2.74 9.67
N LEU A 136 -0.83 3.30 8.87
CA LEU A 136 -1.03 4.51 8.07
C LEU A 136 -0.75 4.19 6.60
N LEU A 137 -1.53 4.81 5.71
CA LEU A 137 -1.31 4.76 4.27
C LEU A 137 -0.27 5.81 3.86
N LYS A 138 0.94 5.40 3.45
CA LYS A 138 2.07 6.33 3.24
C LYS A 138 1.83 7.35 2.15
N GLU A 139 1.11 6.99 1.10
CA GLU A 139 0.84 7.91 -0.01
C GLU A 139 -0.04 9.11 0.38
N ALA A 140 -0.79 9.00 1.48
CA ALA A 140 -1.64 10.06 1.98
C ALA A 140 -0.92 11.05 2.91
N TYR A 141 0.36 10.81 3.21
CA TYR A 141 1.11 11.59 4.20
C TYR A 141 2.38 12.20 3.61
N ASP A 142 2.65 13.43 4.00
CA ASP A 142 3.96 14.08 3.87
C ASP A 142 4.59 14.23 5.25
N GLY A 143 5.56 13.36 5.54
CA GLY A 143 6.10 13.19 6.89
C GLY A 143 5.00 12.79 7.89
N SER A 144 4.74 13.66 8.85
CA SER A 144 3.69 13.49 9.88
C SER A 144 2.35 14.12 9.50
N ASN A 145 2.27 14.84 8.38
CA ASN A 145 1.10 15.60 7.98
C ASN A 145 0.26 14.82 6.97
N LEU A 146 -1.05 14.75 7.20
CA LEU A 146 -1.99 14.24 6.20
C LEU A 146 -2.11 15.26 5.06
N ILE A 147 -1.90 14.82 3.81
CA ILE A 147 -1.85 15.69 2.62
C ILE A 147 -3.22 16.28 2.33
N ASP A 148 -4.25 15.45 2.32
CA ASP A 148 -5.64 15.84 2.04
C ASP A 148 -6.48 15.68 3.30
N LYS A 149 -6.73 16.80 4.00
CA LYS A 149 -7.57 16.85 5.19
C LYS A 149 -8.98 17.26 4.79
N CYS A 150 -9.96 16.42 5.13
CA CYS A 150 -11.36 16.80 4.98
C CYS A 150 -11.70 17.98 5.91
N PRO A 151 -12.76 18.76 5.61
CA PRO A 151 -13.13 19.92 6.41
C PRO A 151 -13.27 19.63 7.90
N LEU A 152 -13.80 18.45 8.28
CA LEU A 152 -13.97 18.05 9.68
C LEU A 152 -12.63 17.97 10.43
N LEU A 153 -11.58 17.45 9.79
CA LEU A 153 -10.25 17.42 10.39
C LEU A 153 -9.68 18.83 10.55
N LEU A 154 -9.84 19.70 9.53
CA LEU A 154 -9.40 21.09 9.63
C LEU A 154 -10.11 21.88 10.75
N TYR A 155 -11.40 21.64 10.96
CA TYR A 155 -12.12 22.22 12.09
C TYR A 155 -11.65 21.65 13.42
N ASN A 156 -11.39 20.34 13.48
CA ASN A 156 -10.86 19.70 14.68
C ASN A 156 -9.49 20.27 15.07
N ASP A 157 -8.56 20.42 14.12
CA ASP A 157 -7.24 21.02 14.33
C ASP A 157 -7.37 22.44 14.93
N LYS A 158 -8.23 23.28 14.33
CA LYS A 158 -8.52 24.63 14.85
C LYS A 158 -9.09 24.60 16.27
N PHE A 159 -10.03 23.70 16.53
CA PHE A 159 -10.64 23.54 17.85
C PHE A 159 -9.60 23.10 18.89
N VAL A 160 -8.75 22.13 18.56
CA VAL A 160 -7.67 21.66 19.43
C VAL A 160 -6.67 22.78 19.70
N ALA A 161 -6.26 23.54 18.68
CA ALA A 161 -5.36 24.68 18.85
C ALA A 161 -5.91 25.74 19.81
N LEU A 162 -7.22 26.02 19.76
CA LEU A 162 -7.88 26.95 20.69
C LEU A 162 -8.01 26.39 22.12
N SER A 163 -8.06 25.06 22.27
CA SER A 163 -8.19 24.41 23.58
C SER A 163 -6.91 24.45 24.45
N GLY A 164 -5.82 25.04 23.95
CA GLY A 164 -4.52 25.07 24.62
C GLY A 164 -3.82 23.70 24.68
N ARG A 165 -4.44 22.65 24.14
CA ARG A 165 -3.80 21.35 23.93
C ARG A 165 -2.90 21.49 22.70
N ARG A 166 -1.59 21.26 22.89
CA ARG A 166 -0.68 21.11 21.75
C ARG A 166 -1.17 19.92 20.90
N GLU A 167 -1.28 20.15 19.60
CA GLU A 167 -1.44 19.13 18.56
C GLU A 167 -0.68 17.86 18.94
N ILE A 168 -1.42 16.79 19.30
CA ILE A 168 -0.81 15.47 19.47
C ILE A 168 -0.71 14.87 18.07
N ASN A 169 0.16 15.46 17.25
CA ASN A 169 0.58 14.81 16.02
C ASN A 169 1.22 13.47 16.43
N SER A 170 0.48 12.39 16.21
CA SER A 170 0.82 11.01 16.62
C SER A 170 2.05 10.44 15.88
N CYS A 171 2.84 11.31 15.25
CA CYS A 171 4.01 10.99 14.43
C CYS A 171 5.24 11.85 14.78
N ASN A 172 5.27 12.54 15.93
CA ASN A 172 6.49 13.22 16.40
C ASN A 172 7.56 12.21 16.85
N GLY A 173 8.23 11.58 15.89
CA GLY A 173 9.63 11.21 16.05
C GLY A 173 10.45 12.48 15.89
N LYS A 174 10.97 13.03 16.99
CA LYS A 174 11.97 14.10 16.91
C LYS A 174 13.15 13.57 16.10
N SER A 175 13.33 14.05 14.87
CA SER A 175 14.63 14.02 14.22
C SER A 175 15.50 15.02 14.97
N LEU A 176 16.32 14.52 15.90
CA LEU A 176 17.48 15.27 16.35
C LEU A 176 18.39 15.46 15.14
N SER A 177 18.68 16.73 14.88
CA SER A 177 19.66 17.27 13.94
C SER A 177 21.00 16.54 13.98
#